data_AF-A0A1E5S1D5-F1
#
_entry.id   AF-A0A1E5S1D5-F1
#
_cell.length_a   1.000
_cell.length_b   1.000
_cell.length_c   1.000
_cell.angle_alpha   90.00
_cell.angle_beta   90.00
_cell.angle_gamma   90.00
#
_symmetry.space_group_name_H-M   'P 1'
#
loop_
_entity.id
_entity.type
_entity.pdbx_description
1 polymer ?
#
loop_
_entity_poly.entity_id
_entity_poly.type
_entity_poly.pdbx_seq_one_letter_code
_entity_poly.pdbx_strand_id
1 'polypeptide(L)'
;MIIDELNILPCHSIWKPSLDKNDHMLFGLDQKEWVLVSFQIDGNDHLAMVEQILKCLMTTKKNTLTVFSGGFTKQEFPEISESKSYYELMIRFYNVLSDQAAMNELKMKINDTKFSSLIKTFDGFSELNQNQIFIENVTIEEFAMDSFDNLYFSLALFKLKHDTKMLKNVIITGFEFKEKRFRDLHWKYVGAKNKLTDCTLEFNSNIPIHHDLEKHDVYIQSVNDSERLYGYEKFVNDPFAVRSKLFEKKKLRNFKALSAKDSDYGKYLIDIDPMLSDQDILIEIEQSELYV
;
A
#
# COMPACT_ATOMS: atom_id res chain seq x y z
N MET A 1 -15.27 19.57 5.32
CA MET A 1 -14.70 19.43 3.95
C MET A 1 -15.01 18.03 3.50
N ILE A 2 -15.43 17.83 2.25
CA ILE A 2 -15.81 16.49 1.77
C ILE A 2 -14.55 15.84 1.22
N ILE A 3 -14.19 14.68 1.77
CA ILE A 3 -13.22 13.76 1.18
C ILE A 3 -14.02 12.76 0.35
N ASP A 4 -13.76 12.69 -0.95
CA ASP A 4 -14.44 11.82 -1.91
C ASP A 4 -13.48 10.89 -2.65
N GLU A 5 -12.18 10.99 -2.37
CA GLU A 5 -11.14 10.12 -2.92
C GLU A 5 -10.35 9.45 -1.79
N LEU A 6 -10.12 8.15 -1.95
CA LEU A 6 -9.29 7.35 -1.05
C LEU A 6 -8.12 6.76 -1.84
N ASN A 7 -6.90 7.23 -1.58
CA ASN A 7 -5.69 6.65 -2.13
C ASN A 7 -5.09 5.66 -1.12
N ILE A 8 -4.95 4.40 -1.50
CA ILE A 8 -4.39 3.34 -0.67
C ILE A 8 -3.06 2.92 -1.27
N LEU A 9 -2.01 2.91 -0.47
CA LEU A 9 -0.76 2.22 -0.82
C LEU A 9 -0.63 0.99 0.09
N PRO A 10 -0.87 -0.21 -0.46
CA PRO A 10 -0.57 -1.48 0.19
C PRO A 10 0.96 -1.64 0.33
N CYS A 11 1.46 -1.70 1.55
CA CYS A 11 2.88 -1.84 1.81
C CYS A 11 3.37 -3.28 1.54
N HIS A 12 4.67 -3.41 1.29
CA HIS A 12 5.28 -4.67 0.84
C HIS A 12 6.63 -4.99 1.52
N SER A 13 7.12 -4.08 2.36
CA SER A 13 8.40 -4.17 3.04
C SER A 13 8.44 -3.18 4.20
N ILE A 14 9.58 -3.10 4.87
CA ILE A 14 9.89 -2.09 5.89
C ILE A 14 11.09 -1.30 5.38
N TRP A 15 10.94 0.01 5.25
CA TRP A 15 12.08 0.91 5.21
C TRP A 15 12.63 1.06 6.63
N LYS A 16 13.95 1.13 6.80
CA LYS A 16 14.62 1.07 8.10
C LYS A 16 14.97 2.49 8.59
N PRO A 17 14.07 3.19 9.29
CA PRO A 17 14.30 4.57 9.75
C PRO A 17 15.49 4.73 10.70
N SER A 18 15.95 3.64 11.31
CA SER A 18 16.89 3.64 12.42
C SER A 18 18.32 3.25 12.06
N LEU A 19 18.66 3.03 10.77
CA LEU A 19 19.99 2.57 10.38
C LEU A 19 21.10 3.56 10.70
N ASP A 20 20.87 4.85 10.47
CA ASP A 20 21.77 5.91 10.91
C ASP A 20 20.97 7.19 11.18
N LYS A 21 20.85 7.56 12.45
CA LYS A 21 20.14 8.77 12.86
C LYS A 21 20.85 10.06 12.42
N ASN A 22 22.13 9.98 12.06
CA ASN A 22 22.92 11.11 11.57
C ASN A 22 22.89 11.22 10.04
N ASP A 23 22.42 10.20 9.34
CA ASP A 23 22.28 10.24 7.89
C ASP A 23 20.97 10.95 7.50
N HIS A 24 21.14 12.21 7.12
CA HIS A 24 20.08 13.09 6.64
C HIS A 24 19.59 12.73 5.23
N MET A 25 20.28 11.80 4.54
CA MET A 25 20.00 11.40 3.17
C MET A 25 19.53 9.94 3.02
N LEU A 26 18.97 9.36 4.09
CA LEU A 26 18.22 8.10 4.02
C LEU A 26 16.83 8.35 3.41
N PHE A 27 16.71 8.09 2.11
CA PHE A 27 15.50 8.26 1.31
C PHE A 27 15.02 6.95 0.67
N GLY A 28 15.52 5.81 1.15
CA GLY A 28 15.15 4.49 0.66
C GLY A 28 15.73 4.16 -0.71
N LEU A 29 16.81 4.82 -1.13
CA LEU A 29 17.41 4.63 -2.45
C LEU A 29 18.45 3.48 -2.49
N ASP A 30 18.93 3.01 -1.34
CA ASP A 30 19.76 1.82 -1.22
C ASP A 30 18.95 0.63 -0.68
N GLN A 31 19.09 -0.55 -1.29
CA GLN A 31 18.48 -1.80 -0.83
C GLN A 31 18.75 -2.11 0.65
N LYS A 32 19.92 -1.70 1.19
CA LYS A 32 20.29 -1.88 2.60
C LYS A 32 19.35 -1.13 3.53
N GLU A 33 18.70 -0.08 3.06
CA GLU A 33 17.68 0.66 3.80
C GLU A 33 16.36 -0.11 3.93
N TRP A 34 16.21 -1.27 3.30
CA TRP A 34 14.96 -2.00 3.22
C TRP A 34 15.04 -3.45 3.70
N VAL A 35 13.92 -3.98 4.19
CA VAL A 35 13.75 -5.38 4.59
C VAL A 35 13.18 -6.17 3.40
N LEU A 36 14.05 -6.47 2.45
CA LEU A 36 13.67 -7.09 1.18
C LEU A 36 13.83 -8.62 1.23
N VAL A 37 12.94 -9.33 0.54
CA VAL A 37 13.16 -10.74 0.19
C VAL A 37 13.86 -10.85 -1.17
N SER A 38 14.34 -12.05 -1.53
CA SER A 38 15.23 -12.25 -2.70
C SER A 38 14.70 -11.66 -4.01
N PHE A 39 13.45 -11.93 -4.38
CA PHE A 39 12.90 -11.42 -5.65
C PHE A 39 12.76 -9.88 -5.67
N GLN A 40 12.61 -9.25 -4.50
CA GLN A 40 12.54 -7.79 -4.37
C GLN A 40 13.92 -7.14 -4.52
N ILE A 41 14.97 -7.86 -4.12
CA ILE A 41 16.37 -7.48 -4.35
C ILE A 41 16.66 -7.52 -5.86
N ASP A 42 16.27 -8.60 -6.52
CA ASP A 42 16.51 -8.79 -7.96
C ASP A 42 15.84 -7.67 -8.80
N GLY A 43 14.62 -7.28 -8.41
CA GLY A 43 13.82 -6.25 -9.07
C GLY A 43 14.12 -4.80 -8.70
N ASN A 44 15.05 -4.55 -7.78
CA ASN A 44 15.19 -3.22 -7.15
C ASN A 44 13.85 -2.64 -6.66
N ASP A 45 12.98 -3.48 -6.07
CA ASP A 45 11.62 -3.09 -5.70
C ASP A 45 11.58 -1.86 -4.80
N HIS A 46 12.61 -1.65 -3.97
CA HIS A 46 12.77 -0.44 -3.16
C HIS A 46 12.61 0.87 -3.94
N LEU A 47 13.15 0.96 -5.16
CA LEU A 47 13.01 2.15 -6.01
C LEU A 47 11.57 2.35 -6.48
N ALA A 48 10.88 1.25 -6.85
CA ALA A 48 9.47 1.28 -7.19
C ALA A 48 8.60 1.65 -5.97
N MET A 49 8.96 1.19 -4.77
CA MET A 49 8.26 1.54 -3.52
C MET A 49 8.48 3.03 -3.15
N VAL A 50 9.67 3.58 -3.38
CA VAL A 50 9.93 5.03 -3.27
C VAL A 50 9.07 5.82 -4.26
N GLU A 51 8.99 5.38 -5.52
CA GLU A 51 8.13 6.02 -6.54
C GLU A 51 6.65 6.01 -6.10
N GLN A 52 6.16 4.90 -5.54
CA GLN A 52 4.78 4.80 -5.03
C GLN A 52 4.54 5.78 -3.86
N ILE A 53 5.48 5.93 -2.94
CA ILE A 53 5.40 6.92 -1.85
C ILE A 53 5.33 8.35 -2.40
N LEU A 54 6.17 8.69 -3.38
CA LEU A 54 6.14 9.99 -4.04
C LEU A 54 4.80 10.23 -4.75
N LYS A 55 4.29 9.24 -5.49
CA LYS A 55 2.97 9.31 -6.13
C LYS A 55 1.88 9.62 -5.11
N CYS A 56 1.83 8.90 -3.99
CA CYS A 56 0.89 9.17 -2.91
C CYS A 56 1.03 10.59 -2.34
N LEU A 57 2.25 11.04 -2.10
CA LEU A 57 2.50 12.39 -1.58
C LEU A 57 2.01 13.47 -2.56
N MET A 58 2.29 13.30 -3.85
CA MET A 58 1.88 14.23 -4.91
C MET A 58 0.36 14.28 -5.09
N THR A 59 -0.33 13.14 -4.96
CA THR A 59 -1.78 13.02 -5.13
C THR A 59 -2.59 13.29 -3.87
N THR A 60 -1.96 13.48 -2.71
CA THR A 60 -2.66 13.86 -1.47
C THR A 60 -3.13 15.31 -1.56
N LYS A 61 -4.32 15.50 -2.13
CA LYS A 61 -4.99 16.80 -2.27
C LYS A 61 -6.04 17.00 -1.18
N LYS A 62 -6.70 18.15 -1.27
CA LYS A 62 -7.69 18.64 -0.30
C LYS A 62 -8.85 17.66 -0.05
N ASN A 63 -9.27 16.94 -1.10
CA ASN A 63 -10.40 15.99 -1.09
C ASN A 63 -9.95 14.52 -1.08
N THR A 64 -8.66 14.25 -0.92
CA THR A 64 -8.08 12.90 -0.96
C THR A 64 -7.59 12.50 0.42
N LEU A 65 -8.05 11.36 0.95
CA LEU A 65 -7.44 10.69 2.09
C LEU A 65 -6.42 9.68 1.56
N THR A 66 -5.18 9.76 2.01
CA THR A 66 -4.14 8.79 1.68
C THR A 66 -3.89 7.86 2.86
N VAL A 67 -3.95 6.56 2.62
CA VAL A 67 -3.72 5.51 3.62
C VAL A 67 -2.54 4.65 3.20
N PHE A 68 -1.48 4.65 4.00
CA PHE A 68 -0.49 3.57 3.96
C PHE A 68 -1.01 2.39 4.77
N SER A 69 -1.15 1.21 4.16
CA SER A 69 -1.73 0.05 4.83
C SER A 69 -0.78 -1.14 4.82
N GLY A 70 -0.54 -1.70 6.00
CA GLY A 70 0.35 -2.84 6.21
C GLY A 70 0.82 -2.89 7.67
N GLY A 71 0.70 -4.07 8.28
CA GLY A 71 1.01 -4.25 9.69
C GLY A 71 2.44 -4.69 10.01
N PHE A 72 2.61 -5.28 11.19
CA PHE A 72 3.89 -5.83 11.66
C PHE A 72 4.14 -7.21 11.04
N THR A 73 4.65 -7.25 9.81
CA THR A 73 4.78 -8.51 9.03
C THR A 73 6.19 -9.12 9.08
N LYS A 74 7.19 -8.39 9.59
CA LYS A 74 8.61 -8.78 9.62
C LYS A 74 9.07 -9.01 11.06
N GLN A 75 9.35 -10.26 11.40
CA GLN A 75 9.78 -10.64 12.76
C GLN A 75 11.14 -10.03 13.12
N GLU A 76 11.99 -9.83 12.12
CA GLU A 76 13.30 -9.20 12.25
C GLU A 76 13.24 -7.69 12.56
N PHE A 77 12.08 -7.04 12.34
CA PHE A 77 11.83 -5.63 12.65
C PHE A 77 10.49 -5.47 13.39
N PRO A 78 10.39 -5.98 14.64
CA PRO A 78 9.12 -6.08 15.33
C PRO A 78 8.59 -4.75 15.85
N GLU A 79 9.42 -3.70 15.94
CA GLU A 79 9.05 -2.42 16.55
C GLU A 79 8.30 -1.47 15.59
N ILE A 80 8.26 -1.78 14.29
CA ILE A 80 7.64 -0.91 13.28
C ILE A 80 6.78 -1.71 12.30
N SER A 81 5.62 -1.17 11.97
CA SER A 81 4.76 -1.73 10.90
C SER A 81 5.27 -1.29 9.53
N GLU A 82 4.88 -2.01 8.49
CA GLU A 82 5.18 -1.61 7.11
C GLU A 82 4.64 -0.20 6.82
N SER A 83 3.37 0.07 7.16
CA SER A 83 2.73 1.37 6.93
C SER A 83 3.40 2.52 7.68
N LYS A 84 3.80 2.32 8.95
CA LYS A 84 4.52 3.34 9.71
C LYS A 84 5.86 3.67 9.07
N SER A 85 6.60 2.67 8.58
CA SER A 85 7.88 2.91 7.91
C SER A 85 7.74 3.71 6.61
N TYR A 86 6.69 3.47 5.84
CA TYR A 86 6.39 4.22 4.60
C TYR A 86 5.98 5.65 4.92
N TYR A 87 5.16 5.83 5.97
CA TYR A 87 4.76 7.16 6.44
C TYR A 87 5.98 8.00 6.85
N GLU A 88 6.89 7.44 7.64
CA GLU A 88 8.10 8.17 8.06
C GLU A 88 8.98 8.55 6.87
N LEU A 89 9.12 7.66 5.89
CA LEU A 89 9.84 7.95 4.65
C LEU A 89 9.13 9.05 3.84
N MET A 90 7.79 9.00 3.73
CA MET A 90 7.01 10.05 3.08
C MET A 90 7.22 11.42 3.73
N ILE A 91 7.24 11.48 5.07
CA ILE A 91 7.49 12.73 5.81
C ILE A 91 8.89 13.28 5.52
N ARG A 92 9.90 12.43 5.33
CA ARG A 92 11.23 12.87 4.89
C ARG A 92 11.17 13.55 3.52
N PHE A 93 10.49 12.93 2.54
CA PHE A 93 10.27 13.56 1.24
C PHE A 93 9.49 14.87 1.37
N TYR A 94 8.40 14.91 2.14
CA TYR A 94 7.64 16.14 2.35
C TYR A 94 8.51 17.28 2.93
N ASN A 95 9.36 16.98 3.91
CA ASN A 95 10.23 17.97 4.54
C ASN A 95 11.32 18.50 3.59
N VAL A 96 11.84 17.66 2.69
CA VAL A 96 12.88 18.06 1.74
C VAL A 96 12.42 19.12 0.74
N LEU A 97 11.10 19.25 0.50
CA LEU A 97 10.53 20.32 -0.34
C LEU A 97 10.87 21.73 0.15
N SER A 98 11.19 21.89 1.44
CA SER A 98 11.57 23.19 2.02
C SER A 98 13.09 23.41 2.09
N ASP A 99 13.90 22.45 1.64
CA ASP A 99 15.36 22.50 1.68
C ASP A 99 15.93 22.32 0.26
N GLN A 100 16.27 23.45 -0.38
CA GLN A 100 16.79 23.44 -1.75
C GLN A 100 18.12 22.70 -1.90
N ALA A 101 18.99 22.74 -0.87
CA ALA A 101 20.28 22.07 -0.93
C ALA A 101 20.11 20.55 -0.88
N ALA A 102 19.30 20.08 0.08
CA ALA A 102 18.95 18.67 0.20
C ALA A 102 18.17 18.17 -1.03
N MET A 103 17.26 18.98 -1.58
CA MET A 103 16.54 18.66 -2.80
C MET A 103 17.47 18.45 -4.00
N ASN A 104 18.48 19.31 -4.17
CA ASN A 104 19.46 19.19 -5.24
C ASN A 104 20.33 17.93 -5.09
N GLU A 105 20.77 17.62 -3.86
CA GLU A 105 21.53 16.39 -3.60
C GLU A 105 20.67 15.15 -3.86
N LEU A 106 19.42 15.15 -3.38
CA LEU A 106 18.48 14.05 -3.60
C LEU A 106 18.20 13.84 -5.09
N LYS A 107 18.08 14.93 -5.87
CA LYS A 107 17.93 14.87 -7.32
C LYS A 107 19.11 14.16 -7.98
N MET A 108 20.35 14.44 -7.56
CA MET A 108 21.52 13.74 -8.06
C MET A 108 21.45 12.25 -7.73
N LYS A 109 21.16 11.89 -6.48
CA LYS A 109 21.04 10.48 -6.06
C LYS A 109 19.94 9.73 -6.82
N ILE A 110 18.80 10.37 -7.08
CA ILE A 110 17.72 9.75 -7.85
C ILE A 110 18.13 9.55 -9.31
N ASN A 111 18.82 10.51 -9.93
CA ASN A 111 19.35 10.34 -11.28
C ASN A 111 20.35 9.17 -11.36
N ASP A 112 21.17 8.98 -10.33
CA ASP A 112 22.15 7.88 -10.25
C ASP A 112 21.49 6.50 -10.19
N THR A 113 20.23 6.39 -9.76
CA THR A 113 19.47 5.13 -9.76
C THR A 113 19.21 4.59 -11.18
N LYS A 114 19.22 5.47 -12.19
CA LYS A 114 18.84 5.16 -13.58
C LYS A 114 17.42 4.58 -13.74
N PHE A 115 16.57 4.71 -12.72
CA PHE A 115 15.20 4.21 -12.73
C PHE A 115 14.27 5.26 -13.35
N SER A 116 14.03 5.14 -14.65
CA SER A 116 13.42 6.21 -15.46
C SER A 116 12.05 6.70 -14.98
N SER A 117 11.16 5.80 -14.52
CA SER A 117 9.84 6.20 -14.00
C SER A 117 9.94 6.93 -12.65
N LEU A 118 10.88 6.53 -11.79
CA LEU A 118 11.17 7.21 -10.53
C LEU A 118 11.75 8.59 -10.79
N ILE A 119 12.71 8.74 -11.71
CA ILE A 119 13.28 10.04 -12.11
C ILE A 119 12.15 10.96 -12.59
N LYS A 120 11.30 10.49 -13.50
CA LYS A 120 10.16 11.28 -14.01
C LYS A 120 9.17 11.68 -12.91
N THR A 121 8.86 10.75 -12.00
CA THR A 121 7.98 11.02 -10.85
C THR A 121 8.61 12.06 -9.93
N PHE A 122 9.91 11.92 -9.66
CA PHE A 122 10.64 12.85 -8.80
C PHE A 122 10.77 14.24 -9.41
N ASP A 123 10.98 14.36 -10.72
CA ASP A 123 10.99 15.66 -11.39
C ASP A 123 9.66 16.41 -11.14
N GLY A 124 8.51 15.74 -11.34
CA GLY A 124 7.20 16.32 -11.03
C GLY A 124 6.99 16.62 -9.55
N PHE A 125 7.51 15.78 -8.65
CA PHE A 125 7.51 16.06 -7.21
C PHE A 125 8.35 17.31 -6.86
N SER A 126 9.51 17.47 -7.48
CA SER A 126 10.44 18.58 -7.20
C SER A 126 9.92 19.96 -7.61
N GLU A 127 8.88 19.99 -8.43
CA GLU A 127 8.16 21.22 -8.83
C GLU A 127 7.06 21.62 -7.83
N LEU A 128 6.73 20.77 -6.86
CA LEU A 128 5.70 21.05 -5.87
C LEU A 128 6.23 21.91 -4.72
N ASN A 129 5.30 22.62 -4.09
CA ASN A 129 5.49 23.28 -2.82
C ASN A 129 4.66 22.57 -1.74
N GLN A 130 5.12 22.62 -0.48
CA GLN A 130 4.42 21.99 0.65
C GLN A 130 2.95 22.41 0.78
N ASN A 131 2.62 23.67 0.48
CA ASN A 131 1.24 24.18 0.54
C ASN A 131 0.28 23.59 -0.53
N GLN A 132 0.80 22.84 -1.50
CA GLN A 132 0.02 22.12 -2.52
C GLN A 132 -0.29 20.66 -2.11
N ILE A 133 0.18 20.24 -0.95
CA ILE A 133 0.05 18.89 -0.39
C ILE A 133 -0.69 19.00 0.94
N PHE A 134 -1.78 18.24 1.09
CA PHE A 134 -2.57 18.21 2.32
C PHE A 134 -2.05 17.09 3.21
N ILE A 135 -0.88 17.30 3.81
CA ILE A 135 -0.18 16.27 4.58
C ILE A 135 -1.01 15.74 5.77
N GLU A 136 -1.91 16.57 6.30
CA GLU A 136 -2.88 16.21 7.33
C GLU A 136 -3.90 15.15 6.88
N ASN A 137 -4.08 14.96 5.57
CA ASN A 137 -4.91 13.93 4.99
C ASN A 137 -4.16 12.60 4.76
N VAL A 138 -2.95 12.44 5.30
CA VAL A 138 -2.24 11.16 5.28
C VAL A 138 -2.38 10.44 6.62
N THR A 139 -2.71 9.16 6.58
CA THR A 139 -2.84 8.30 7.77
C THR A 139 -2.27 6.92 7.49
N ILE A 140 -2.14 6.11 8.54
CA ILE A 140 -1.66 4.73 8.46
C ILE A 140 -2.72 3.73 8.95
N GLU A 141 -2.62 2.51 8.46
CA GLU A 141 -3.39 1.33 8.85
C GLU A 141 -2.40 0.18 9.12
N GLU A 142 -2.31 -0.28 10.39
CA GLU A 142 -1.22 -1.14 10.88
C GLU A 142 -1.62 -2.61 11.17
N PHE A 143 -2.79 -3.05 10.73
CA PHE A 143 -3.31 -4.39 11.00
C PHE A 143 -3.35 -5.28 9.77
N ALA A 144 -3.31 -4.73 8.55
CA ALA A 144 -3.39 -5.55 7.35
C ALA A 144 -2.21 -6.52 7.20
N MET A 145 -2.55 -7.79 6.94
CA MET A 145 -1.58 -8.88 6.75
C MET A 145 -1.52 -9.38 5.32
N ASP A 146 -2.48 -8.98 4.48
CA ASP A 146 -2.54 -9.30 3.05
C ASP A 146 -3.29 -8.22 2.25
N SER A 147 -3.37 -8.41 0.94
CA SER A 147 -3.98 -7.43 0.03
C SER A 147 -5.49 -7.26 0.18
N PHE A 148 -6.21 -8.27 0.69
CA PHE A 148 -7.64 -8.12 0.97
C PHE A 148 -7.83 -7.20 2.17
N ASP A 149 -7.08 -7.46 3.25
CA ASP A 149 -7.06 -6.60 4.43
C ASP A 149 -6.69 -5.17 4.07
N ASN A 150 -5.67 -4.98 3.21
CA ASN A 150 -5.22 -3.65 2.82
C ASN A 150 -6.36 -2.79 2.29
N LEU A 151 -7.24 -3.37 1.46
CA LEU A 151 -8.40 -2.67 0.93
C LEU A 151 -9.52 -2.55 1.97
N TYR A 152 -9.88 -3.66 2.62
CA TYR A 152 -11.03 -3.71 3.53
C TYR A 152 -10.82 -2.80 4.76
N PHE A 153 -9.65 -2.89 5.39
CA PHE A 153 -9.32 -2.10 6.58
C PHE A 153 -9.14 -0.63 6.24
N SER A 154 -8.60 -0.29 5.06
CA SER A 154 -8.52 1.10 4.61
C SER A 154 -9.91 1.71 4.38
N LEU A 155 -10.88 0.94 3.85
CA LEU A 155 -12.27 1.40 3.73
C LEU A 155 -12.93 1.60 5.09
N ALA A 156 -12.68 0.71 6.06
CA ALA A 156 -13.17 0.86 7.42
C ALA A 156 -12.55 2.07 8.13
N LEU A 157 -11.25 2.29 7.96
CA LEU A 157 -10.56 3.49 8.45
C LEU A 157 -11.10 4.76 7.79
N PHE A 158 -11.44 4.71 6.50
CA PHE A 158 -12.13 5.82 5.83
C PHE A 158 -13.49 6.07 6.49
N LYS A 159 -14.31 5.03 6.72
CA LYS A 159 -15.62 5.15 7.37
C LYS A 159 -15.57 5.78 8.76
N LEU A 160 -14.50 5.51 9.51
CA LEU A 160 -14.28 6.13 10.82
C LEU A 160 -14.18 7.66 10.73
N LYS A 161 -13.61 8.19 9.65
CA LYS A 161 -13.34 9.63 9.47
C LYS A 161 -14.37 10.33 8.58
N HIS A 162 -14.94 9.61 7.61
CA HIS A 162 -15.78 10.15 6.55
C HIS A 162 -16.89 9.15 6.18
N ASP A 163 -18.01 9.64 5.67
CA ASP A 163 -19.08 8.74 5.21
C ASP A 163 -18.70 8.09 3.88
N THR A 164 -18.72 6.75 3.81
CA THR A 164 -18.39 5.96 2.62
C THR A 164 -19.29 6.27 1.42
N LYS A 165 -20.50 6.81 1.64
CA LYS A 165 -21.39 7.30 0.56
C LYS A 165 -20.85 8.48 -0.23
N MET A 166 -19.89 9.22 0.34
CA MET A 166 -19.23 10.34 -0.33
C MET A 166 -18.12 9.88 -1.27
N LEU A 167 -17.65 8.64 -1.12
CA LEU A 167 -16.52 8.11 -1.87
C LEU A 167 -16.88 7.91 -3.35
N LYS A 168 -16.08 8.51 -4.23
CA LYS A 168 -16.21 8.45 -5.69
C LYS A 168 -15.09 7.67 -6.34
N ASN A 169 -13.88 7.77 -5.80
CA ASN A 169 -12.73 7.03 -6.32
C ASN A 169 -11.98 6.35 -5.17
N VAL A 170 -11.66 5.07 -5.35
CA VAL A 170 -10.60 4.40 -4.61
C VAL A 170 -9.44 4.19 -5.57
N ILE A 171 -8.25 4.67 -5.21
CA ILE A 171 -7.04 4.52 -6.01
C ILE A 171 -6.12 3.58 -5.25
N ILE A 172 -5.66 2.51 -5.90
CA ILE A 172 -4.58 1.68 -5.37
C ILE A 172 -3.27 2.16 -6.02
N THR A 173 -2.37 2.71 -5.21
CA THR A 173 -1.01 3.01 -5.64
C THR A 173 -0.11 1.83 -5.29
N GLY A 174 0.40 1.11 -6.29
CA GLY A 174 1.15 -0.12 -6.03
C GLY A 174 1.66 -0.82 -7.28
N PHE A 175 2.05 -2.09 -7.16
CA PHE A 175 2.58 -2.85 -8.28
C PHE A 175 1.52 -3.27 -9.30
N GLU A 176 1.79 -3.03 -10.59
CA GLU A 176 0.88 -3.33 -11.70
C GLU A 176 0.45 -4.80 -11.76
N PHE A 177 1.39 -5.73 -11.53
CA PHE A 177 1.10 -7.16 -11.56
C PHE A 177 0.04 -7.60 -10.53
N LYS A 178 -0.27 -6.79 -9.51
CA LYS A 178 -1.33 -7.05 -8.52
C LYS A 178 -2.68 -6.48 -8.89
N GLU A 179 -2.77 -5.61 -9.91
CA GLU A 179 -3.99 -4.86 -10.26
C GLU A 179 -5.19 -5.79 -10.47
N LYS A 180 -5.00 -6.83 -11.27
CA LYS A 180 -6.07 -7.79 -11.58
C LYS A 180 -6.66 -8.41 -10.32
N ARG A 181 -5.83 -8.74 -9.32
CA ARG A 181 -6.30 -9.33 -8.05
C ARG A 181 -7.20 -8.35 -7.30
N PHE A 182 -6.81 -7.09 -7.19
CA PHE A 182 -7.63 -6.09 -6.50
C PHE A 182 -8.92 -5.81 -7.27
N ARG A 183 -8.83 -5.62 -8.59
CA ARG A 183 -9.99 -5.26 -9.43
C ARG A 183 -11.01 -6.40 -9.53
N ASP A 184 -10.56 -7.60 -9.85
CA ASP A 184 -11.46 -8.72 -10.18
C ASP A 184 -11.94 -9.45 -8.93
N LEU A 185 -11.14 -9.45 -7.86
CA LEU A 185 -11.42 -10.22 -6.64
C LEU A 185 -11.74 -9.28 -5.47
N HIS A 186 -10.81 -8.46 -5.00
CA HIS A 186 -11.02 -7.72 -3.75
C HIS A 186 -12.17 -6.70 -3.86
N TRP A 187 -12.14 -5.85 -4.89
CA TRP A 187 -13.20 -4.86 -5.14
C TRP A 187 -14.58 -5.49 -5.31
N LYS A 188 -14.62 -6.69 -5.86
CA LYS A 188 -15.85 -7.47 -6.00
C LYS A 188 -16.44 -7.82 -4.62
N TYR A 189 -15.65 -8.03 -3.57
CA TYR A 189 -16.13 -8.44 -2.24
C TYR A 189 -16.13 -7.34 -1.18
N VAL A 190 -15.39 -6.24 -1.36
CA VAL A 190 -15.34 -5.10 -0.41
C VAL A 190 -15.72 -3.75 -1.01
N GLY A 191 -15.97 -3.66 -2.31
CA GLY A 191 -16.26 -2.41 -3.01
C GLY A 191 -17.61 -2.40 -3.70
N ALA A 192 -17.59 -2.62 -5.02
CA ALA A 192 -18.71 -2.39 -5.93
C ALA A 192 -19.95 -3.27 -5.64
N LYS A 193 -19.78 -4.53 -5.26
CA LYS A 193 -20.95 -5.36 -4.90
C LYS A 193 -21.57 -4.95 -3.58
N ASN A 194 -20.78 -4.33 -2.70
CA ASN A 194 -21.20 -4.19 -1.33
C ASN A 194 -22.25 -3.10 -1.18
N LYS A 195 -21.87 -1.84 -1.45
CA LYS A 195 -22.78 -0.69 -1.57
C LYS A 195 -22.14 0.50 -2.29
N LEU A 196 -20.89 0.41 -2.72
CA LEU A 196 -20.15 1.52 -3.34
C LEU A 196 -20.38 1.57 -4.86
N THR A 197 -21.64 1.57 -5.31
CA THR A 197 -22.00 1.44 -6.74
C THR A 197 -21.56 2.65 -7.57
N ASP A 198 -21.47 3.82 -6.94
CA ASP A 198 -21.05 5.07 -7.59
C ASP A 198 -19.55 5.36 -7.39
N CYS A 199 -18.80 4.40 -6.84
CA CYS A 199 -17.37 4.50 -6.62
C CYS A 199 -16.61 3.64 -7.62
N THR A 200 -15.58 4.21 -8.26
CA THR A 200 -14.66 3.47 -9.12
C THR A 200 -13.47 2.95 -8.31
N LEU A 201 -12.84 1.88 -8.81
CA LEU A 201 -11.52 1.46 -8.39
C LEU A 201 -10.53 1.73 -9.53
N GLU A 202 -9.52 2.54 -9.23
CA GLU A 202 -8.45 2.94 -10.14
C GLU A 202 -7.10 2.45 -9.62
N PHE A 203 -6.12 2.39 -10.52
CA PHE A 203 -4.77 1.93 -10.22
C PHE A 203 -3.74 2.97 -10.68
N ASN A 204 -2.93 3.44 -9.73
CA ASN A 204 -1.76 4.25 -10.02
C ASN A 204 -0.52 3.37 -9.87
N SER A 205 -0.24 2.59 -10.92
CA SER A 205 0.72 1.49 -10.85
C SER A 205 2.14 1.87 -11.27
N ASN A 206 3.09 1.02 -10.91
CA ASN A 206 4.40 0.92 -11.53
C ASN A 206 4.90 -0.54 -11.52
N ILE A 207 6.06 -0.74 -12.15
CA ILE A 207 6.73 -2.04 -12.26
C ILE A 207 8.19 -1.88 -11.80
N PRO A 208 8.73 -2.82 -11.00
CA PRO A 208 10.15 -2.86 -10.63
C PRO A 208 11.07 -3.15 -11.83
N ILE A 209 12.28 -2.59 -11.83
CA ILE A 209 13.26 -2.76 -12.90
C ILE A 209 14.40 -3.65 -12.41
N HIS A 210 14.56 -4.79 -13.06
CA HIS A 210 15.59 -5.77 -12.73
C HIS A 210 16.98 -5.15 -12.82
N HIS A 211 17.87 -5.49 -11.87
CA HIS A 211 19.23 -4.93 -11.82
C HIS A 211 20.09 -5.25 -13.05
N ASP A 212 19.79 -6.37 -13.70
CA ASP A 212 20.34 -6.77 -15.00
C ASP A 212 19.26 -6.57 -16.07
N LEU A 213 19.41 -5.55 -16.90
CA LEU A 213 18.43 -5.17 -17.92
C LEU A 213 18.23 -6.25 -18.99
N GLU A 214 19.23 -7.09 -19.25
CA GLU A 214 19.10 -8.20 -20.20
C GLU A 214 18.14 -9.29 -19.69
N LYS A 215 17.96 -9.37 -18.37
CA LYS A 215 17.06 -10.31 -17.71
C LYS A 215 15.69 -9.72 -17.39
N HIS A 216 15.45 -8.44 -17.71
CA HIS A 216 14.26 -7.73 -17.27
C HIS A 216 12.96 -8.41 -17.72
N ASP A 217 12.83 -8.76 -19.00
CA ASP A 217 11.61 -9.40 -19.53
C ASP A 217 11.33 -10.75 -18.86
N VAL A 218 12.39 -11.54 -18.63
CA VAL A 218 12.30 -12.84 -17.94
C VAL A 218 11.88 -12.65 -16.49
N TYR A 219 12.45 -11.65 -15.81
CA TYR A 219 12.07 -11.29 -14.45
C TYR A 219 10.59 -10.88 -14.38
N ILE A 220 10.12 -9.99 -15.26
CA ILE A 220 8.72 -9.55 -15.28
C ILE A 220 7.77 -10.71 -15.54
N GLN A 221 8.11 -11.62 -16.46
CA GLN A 221 7.33 -12.83 -16.68
C GLN A 221 7.26 -13.68 -15.40
N SER A 222 8.39 -13.88 -14.72
CA SER A 222 8.43 -14.66 -13.48
C SER A 222 7.61 -14.04 -12.33
N VAL A 223 7.61 -12.71 -12.22
CA VAL A 223 6.80 -11.97 -11.24
C VAL A 223 5.32 -12.12 -11.53
N ASN A 224 4.91 -11.99 -12.80
CA ASN A 224 3.52 -12.19 -13.21
C ASN A 224 3.04 -13.63 -12.97
N ASP A 225 3.86 -14.63 -13.29
CA ASP A 225 3.53 -16.04 -13.05
C ASP A 225 3.43 -16.35 -11.55
N SER A 226 4.33 -15.79 -10.75
CA SER A 226 4.31 -15.92 -9.29
C SER A 226 3.08 -15.24 -8.67
N GLU A 227 2.75 -14.02 -9.09
CA GLU A 227 1.55 -13.31 -8.62
C GLU A 227 0.28 -14.04 -9.05
N ARG A 228 0.22 -14.61 -10.26
CA ARG A 228 -0.91 -15.45 -10.67
C ARG A 228 -1.08 -16.67 -9.75
N LEU A 229 -0.02 -17.47 -9.58
CA LEU A 229 -0.10 -18.77 -8.89
C LEU A 229 -0.22 -18.65 -7.36
N TYR A 230 0.52 -17.71 -6.77
CA TYR A 230 0.63 -17.54 -5.31
C TYR A 230 -0.17 -16.36 -4.76
N GLY A 231 -0.67 -15.51 -5.65
CA GLY A 231 -1.55 -14.39 -5.33
C GLY A 231 -2.97 -14.63 -5.85
N TYR A 232 -3.22 -14.29 -7.11
CA TYR A 232 -4.54 -14.28 -7.73
C TYR A 232 -5.31 -15.60 -7.54
N GLU A 233 -4.74 -16.74 -7.97
CA GLU A 233 -5.42 -18.05 -7.90
C GLU A 233 -5.70 -18.50 -6.47
N LYS A 234 -4.92 -18.03 -5.48
CA LYS A 234 -5.21 -18.31 -4.06
C LYS A 234 -6.46 -17.56 -3.60
N PHE A 235 -6.58 -16.28 -3.94
CA PHE A 235 -7.76 -15.48 -3.61
C PHE A 235 -9.01 -15.83 -4.42
N VAL A 236 -8.87 -16.47 -5.58
CA VAL A 236 -10.04 -17.07 -6.26
C VAL A 236 -10.71 -18.14 -5.41
N ASN A 237 -9.91 -18.96 -4.72
CA ASN A 237 -10.39 -20.08 -3.92
C ASN A 237 -10.68 -19.72 -2.45
N ASP A 238 -10.13 -18.61 -1.98
CA ASP A 238 -10.35 -18.09 -0.63
C ASP A 238 -10.34 -16.55 -0.65
N PRO A 239 -11.45 -15.93 -1.05
CA PRO A 239 -11.50 -14.49 -1.31
C PRO A 239 -11.24 -13.58 -0.10
N PHE A 240 -11.49 -14.10 1.09
CA PHE A 240 -11.36 -13.36 2.35
C PHE A 240 -10.07 -13.70 3.11
N ALA A 241 -9.23 -14.58 2.54
CA ALA A 241 -7.98 -15.06 3.17
C ALA A 241 -8.17 -15.66 4.58
N VAL A 242 -9.33 -16.26 4.85
CA VAL A 242 -9.66 -16.87 6.16
C VAL A 242 -9.57 -18.38 6.15
N ARG A 243 -9.17 -18.99 5.02
CA ARG A 243 -9.10 -20.45 4.86
C ARG A 243 -7.75 -20.89 4.29
N SER A 244 -7.51 -22.20 4.35
CA SER A 244 -6.42 -22.87 3.62
C SER A 244 -5.04 -22.19 3.81
N LYS A 245 -4.24 -22.08 2.75
CA LYS A 245 -2.87 -21.54 2.79
C LYS A 245 -2.80 -20.04 3.05
N LEU A 246 -3.84 -19.27 2.72
CA LEU A 246 -3.84 -17.82 2.96
C LEU A 246 -3.99 -17.53 4.46
N PHE A 247 -4.87 -18.26 5.15
CA PHE A 247 -4.98 -18.18 6.61
C PHE A 247 -3.66 -18.47 7.32
N GLU A 248 -2.99 -19.58 6.98
CA GLU A 248 -1.69 -19.92 7.57
C GLU A 248 -0.63 -18.84 7.29
N LYS A 249 -0.61 -18.30 6.07
CA LYS A 249 0.29 -17.20 5.70
C LYS A 249 0.03 -15.94 6.53
N LYS A 250 -1.25 -15.59 6.72
CA LYS A 250 -1.69 -14.44 7.53
C LYS A 250 -1.31 -14.64 9.00
N LYS A 251 -1.51 -15.84 9.55
CA LYS A 251 -1.12 -16.20 10.92
C LYS A 251 0.39 -16.12 11.15
N LEU A 252 1.20 -16.60 10.20
CA LEU A 252 2.67 -16.51 10.28
C LEU A 252 3.17 -15.06 10.27
N ARG A 253 2.50 -14.19 9.50
CA ARG A 253 2.81 -12.74 9.46
C ARG A 253 2.39 -12.02 10.74
N ASN A 254 1.23 -12.37 11.30
CA ASN A 254 0.69 -11.75 12.51
C ASN A 254 1.32 -12.32 13.79
N PHE A 255 2.65 -12.28 13.90
CA PHE A 255 3.37 -12.79 15.06
C PHE A 255 3.07 -12.01 16.36
N LYS A 256 2.58 -10.77 16.24
CA LYS A 256 2.10 -9.97 17.37
C LYS A 256 0.68 -10.33 17.84
N ALA A 257 -0.04 -11.18 17.09
CA ALA A 257 -1.41 -11.55 17.37
C ALA A 257 -2.37 -10.35 17.55
N LEU A 258 -2.18 -9.31 16.75
CA LEU A 258 -3.06 -8.13 16.75
C LEU A 258 -4.34 -8.41 15.96
N SER A 259 -5.45 -7.81 16.37
CA SER A 259 -6.71 -7.87 15.65
C SER A 259 -7.16 -6.47 15.24
N ALA A 260 -7.50 -6.30 13.95
CA ALA A 260 -8.08 -5.04 13.46
C ALA A 260 -9.42 -4.69 14.15
N LYS A 261 -10.11 -5.69 14.73
CA LYS A 261 -11.32 -5.49 15.52
C LYS A 261 -11.09 -4.70 16.81
N ASP A 262 -9.88 -4.74 17.34
CA ASP A 262 -9.49 -4.01 18.54
C ASP A 262 -9.07 -2.55 18.23
N SER A 263 -9.07 -2.16 16.95
CA SER A 263 -8.79 -0.79 16.51
C SER A 263 -10.02 0.11 16.56
N ASP A 264 -9.82 1.43 16.44
CA ASP A 264 -10.90 2.41 16.43
C ASP A 264 -11.91 2.20 15.27
N TYR A 265 -11.45 1.62 14.15
CA TYR A 265 -12.31 1.32 13.00
C TYR A 265 -12.87 -0.12 13.03
N GLY A 266 -12.49 -0.93 14.03
CA GLY A 266 -12.88 -2.34 14.15
C GLY A 266 -14.38 -2.60 14.25
N LYS A 267 -15.15 -1.60 14.72
CA LYS A 267 -16.62 -1.63 14.73
C LYS A 267 -17.26 -1.70 13.34
N TYR A 268 -16.55 -1.31 12.28
CA TYR A 268 -17.02 -1.39 10.90
C TYR A 268 -16.63 -2.71 10.21
N LEU A 269 -15.88 -3.57 10.90
CA LEU A 269 -15.47 -4.88 10.39
C LEU A 269 -16.39 -5.96 10.95
N ILE A 270 -16.67 -6.99 10.14
CA ILE A 270 -17.33 -8.21 10.61
C ILE A 270 -16.32 -9.22 11.17
N ASP A 271 -16.80 -10.14 12.00
CA ASP A 271 -16.03 -11.32 12.39
C ASP A 271 -16.26 -12.41 11.33
N ILE A 272 -15.31 -12.57 10.41
CA ILE A 272 -15.45 -13.49 9.29
C ILE A 272 -15.31 -14.94 9.80
N ASP A 273 -16.43 -15.67 9.85
CA ASP A 273 -16.44 -17.10 10.17
C ASP A 273 -15.97 -17.92 8.95
N PRO A 274 -14.84 -18.66 9.05
CA PRO A 274 -14.33 -19.46 7.95
C PRO A 274 -15.23 -20.64 7.54
N MET A 275 -16.22 -20.99 8.38
CA MET A 275 -17.20 -22.04 8.08
C MET A 275 -18.35 -21.58 7.17
N LEU A 276 -18.58 -20.27 7.07
CA LEU A 276 -19.61 -19.71 6.20
C LEU A 276 -19.21 -19.82 4.73
N SER A 277 -20.20 -19.80 3.83
CA SER A 277 -19.92 -19.71 2.39
C SER A 277 -19.42 -18.32 2.01
N ASP A 278 -18.75 -18.20 0.87
CA ASP A 278 -18.29 -16.89 0.38
C ASP A 278 -19.45 -15.91 0.14
N GLN A 279 -20.63 -16.45 -0.20
CA GLN A 279 -21.83 -15.64 -0.41
C GLN A 279 -22.41 -15.15 0.92
N ASP A 280 -22.37 -15.96 1.97
CA ASP A 280 -22.87 -15.56 3.30
C ASP A 280 -21.95 -14.49 3.92
N ILE A 281 -20.63 -14.67 3.83
CA ILE A 281 -19.66 -13.66 4.28
C ILE A 281 -19.87 -12.34 3.53
N LEU A 282 -20.07 -12.41 2.20
CA LEU A 282 -20.38 -11.22 1.41
C LEU A 282 -21.63 -10.49 1.91
N ILE A 283 -22.70 -11.23 2.23
CA ILE A 283 -23.94 -10.66 2.78
C ILE A 283 -23.69 -9.99 4.14
N GLU A 284 -22.88 -10.59 5.01
CA GLU A 284 -22.52 -9.98 6.29
C GLU A 284 -21.73 -8.68 6.11
N ILE A 285 -20.77 -8.65 5.19
CA ILE A 285 -20.03 -7.42 4.86
C ILE A 285 -21.00 -6.36 4.30
N GLU A 286 -21.91 -6.74 3.40
CA GLU A 286 -22.92 -5.86 2.80
C GLU A 286 -23.87 -5.21 3.83
N GLN A 287 -24.11 -5.89 4.96
CA GLN A 287 -24.99 -5.45 6.03
C GLN A 287 -24.23 -4.76 7.17
N SER A 288 -22.90 -4.73 7.11
CA SER A 288 -22.07 -4.12 8.15
C SER A 288 -22.20 -2.59 8.19
N GLU A 289 -21.87 -2.02 9.35
CA GLU A 289 -21.80 -0.57 9.58
C GLU A 289 -20.80 0.16 8.66
N LEU A 290 -19.96 -0.57 7.91
CA LEU A 290 -19.10 0.02 6.89
C LEU A 290 -19.90 0.78 5.82
N TYR A 291 -21.10 0.29 5.48
CA TYR A 291 -21.91 0.83 4.39
C TYR A 291 -23.26 1.42 4.81
N VAL A 292 -23.65 1.27 6.08
CA VAL A 292 -24.85 1.91 6.66
C VAL A 292 -24.59 3.40 6.88
#